data_AF-A0A2S8CJ42-F1
#
_entry.id   AF-A0A2S8CJ42-F1
#
_cell.length_a   1.000
_cell.length_b   1.000
_cell.length_c   1.000
_cell.angle_alpha   90.00
_cell.angle_beta   90.00
_cell.angle_gamma   90.00
#
_symmetry.space_group_name_H-M   'P 1'
#
loop_
_entity.id
_entity.type
_entity.pdbx_description
1 polymer ?
#
loop_
_entity_poly.entity_id
_entity_poly.type
_entity_poly.pdbx_seq_one_letter_code
_entity_poly.pdbx_strand_id
1 'polypeptide(L)'
;MDFFGPRPDSALVELAQTARADADDSNYGKLRLKQSEELFAEVNRICGVEENGEVPQTCHIDEEDPAGPSTSAQAAVAQLVELMDKAPQESHPLLARQAVQLASGDAPLPDAPGEDTLAQATELLEFEYATVYGLDVAEAHGAGVDTQAHAELILELQNLLGEDAPASSPAYSADWPDDSSAEQFAEELVQSSRNHFEAAAATAKDSQWRNWLIHAAAKL
;
A
#
# COMPACT_ATOMS: atom_id res chain seq x y z
N MET A 1 -38.13 -11.81 10.17
CA MET A 1 -36.77 -12.05 10.68
C MET A 1 -36.08 -12.92 9.66
N ASP A 2 -35.50 -12.29 8.64
CA ASP A 2 -34.64 -13.02 7.70
C ASP A 2 -33.25 -13.08 8.32
N PHE A 3 -32.90 -14.28 8.76
CA PHE A 3 -31.59 -14.62 9.33
C PHE A 3 -30.56 -14.98 8.23
N PHE A 4 -31.01 -15.03 6.98
CA PHE A 4 -30.27 -15.57 5.84
C PHE A 4 -29.96 -14.46 4.84
N GLY A 5 -28.68 -14.24 4.56
CA GLY A 5 -28.18 -13.23 3.64
C GLY A 5 -26.71 -12.91 3.93
N PRO A 6 -25.94 -12.39 2.95
CA PRO A 6 -24.60 -11.91 3.19
C PRO A 6 -24.63 -10.77 4.21
N ARG A 7 -23.55 -10.67 4.99
CA ARG A 7 -23.37 -9.63 6.02
C ARG A 7 -22.17 -8.77 5.64
N PRO A 8 -22.19 -7.48 6.03
CA PRO A 8 -21.06 -6.62 5.76
C PRO A 8 -19.85 -7.11 6.56
N ASP A 9 -18.67 -7.02 5.94
CA ASP A 9 -17.43 -7.38 6.62
C ASP A 9 -17.13 -6.34 7.72
N SER A 10 -17.06 -6.80 8.97
CA SER A 10 -16.95 -5.89 10.12
C SER A 10 -15.65 -5.09 10.13
N ALA A 11 -14.54 -5.64 9.60
CA ALA A 11 -13.28 -4.93 9.57
C ALA A 11 -13.33 -3.77 8.57
N LEU A 12 -13.90 -4.02 7.38
CA LEU A 12 -14.12 -2.97 6.38
C LEU A 12 -15.10 -1.90 6.86
N VAL A 13 -16.19 -2.28 7.55
CA VAL A 13 -17.14 -1.31 8.13
C VAL A 13 -16.45 -0.44 9.18
N GLU A 14 -15.68 -1.04 10.08
CA GLU A 14 -14.95 -0.30 11.11
C GLU A 14 -14.00 0.74 10.48
N LEU A 15 -13.20 0.32 9.48
CA LEU A 15 -12.31 1.22 8.75
C LEU A 15 -13.07 2.34 8.05
N ALA A 16 -14.19 2.02 7.38
CA ALA A 16 -15.00 3.00 6.66
C ALA A 16 -15.58 4.06 7.61
N GLN A 17 -16.09 3.62 8.76
CA GLN A 17 -16.67 4.48 9.78
C GLN A 17 -15.63 5.32 10.52
N THR A 18 -14.44 4.79 10.81
CA THR A 18 -13.34 5.59 11.37
C THR A 18 -12.85 6.63 10.35
N ALA A 19 -12.71 6.25 9.08
CA ALA A 19 -12.36 7.20 8.02
C ALA A 19 -13.41 8.31 7.85
N ARG A 20 -14.70 7.98 8.04
CA ARG A 20 -15.78 8.96 8.08
C ARG A 20 -15.67 9.89 9.28
N ALA A 21 -15.34 9.37 10.47
CA ALA A 21 -15.14 10.15 11.68
C ALA A 21 -13.98 11.15 11.55
N ASP A 22 -12.96 10.80 10.76
CA ASP A 22 -11.80 11.65 10.47
C ASP A 22 -12.08 12.77 9.45
N ALA A 23 -13.23 12.76 8.78
CA ALA A 23 -13.53 13.68 7.70
C ALA A 23 -13.77 15.11 8.22
N ASP A 24 -13.02 16.06 7.65
CA ASP A 24 -13.15 17.50 7.87
C ASP A 24 -12.64 18.29 6.63
N ASP A 25 -12.56 19.62 6.73
CA ASP A 25 -12.12 20.48 5.63
C ASP A 25 -10.60 20.48 5.38
N SER A 26 -9.81 19.82 6.24
CA SER A 26 -8.36 19.72 6.10
C SER A 26 -7.97 18.76 4.96
N ASN A 27 -6.70 18.77 4.55
CA ASN A 27 -6.22 17.84 3.53
C ASN A 27 -6.31 16.39 4.01
N TYR A 28 -6.03 16.15 5.30
CA TYR A 28 -6.17 14.83 5.92
C TYR A 28 -7.64 14.39 5.91
N GLY A 29 -8.56 15.23 6.41
CA GLY A 29 -9.98 14.88 6.46
C GLY A 29 -10.61 14.67 5.08
N LYS A 30 -10.21 15.43 4.05
CA LYS A 30 -10.63 15.19 2.66
C LYS A 30 -10.15 13.85 2.11
N LEU A 31 -8.91 13.48 2.40
CA LEU A 31 -8.38 12.17 2.03
C LEU A 31 -9.15 11.06 2.76
N ARG A 32 -9.40 11.21 4.06
CA ARG A 32 -10.14 10.23 4.86
C ARG A 32 -11.60 10.10 4.44
N LEU A 33 -12.24 11.20 4.02
CA LEU A 33 -13.56 11.16 3.41
C LEU A 33 -13.58 10.28 2.15
N LYS A 34 -12.65 10.51 1.22
CA LYS A 34 -12.52 9.69 0.00
C LYS A 34 -12.26 8.23 0.35
N GLN A 35 -11.39 7.97 1.32
CA GLN A 35 -11.09 6.60 1.76
C GLN A 35 -12.32 5.91 2.37
N SER A 36 -13.14 6.63 3.13
CA SER A 36 -14.40 6.13 3.67
C SER A 36 -15.37 5.72 2.56
N GLU A 37 -15.55 6.57 1.54
CA GLU A 37 -16.40 6.29 0.39
C GLU A 37 -15.93 5.04 -0.39
N GLU A 38 -14.62 4.90 -0.59
CA GLU A 38 -14.02 3.72 -1.22
C GLU A 38 -14.23 2.45 -0.38
N LEU A 39 -14.13 2.53 0.95
CA LEU A 39 -14.34 1.39 1.84
C LEU A 39 -15.81 0.96 1.89
N PHE A 40 -16.76 1.89 1.93
CA PHE A 40 -18.19 1.53 1.84
C PHE A 40 -18.53 0.90 0.48
N ALA A 41 -17.95 1.41 -0.62
CA ALA A 41 -18.08 0.79 -1.93
C ALA A 41 -17.49 -0.63 -1.95
N GLU A 42 -16.36 -0.86 -1.27
CA GLU A 42 -15.78 -2.17 -1.12
C GLU A 42 -16.64 -3.12 -0.29
N VAL A 43 -17.23 -2.67 0.81
CA VAL A 43 -18.19 -3.48 1.60
C VAL A 43 -19.35 -3.94 0.71
N ASN A 44 -19.92 -3.04 -0.08
CA ASN A 44 -20.98 -3.37 -1.03
C ASN A 44 -20.51 -4.39 -2.08
N ARG A 45 -19.27 -4.26 -2.58
CA ARG A 45 -18.66 -5.21 -3.52
C ARG A 45 -18.52 -6.60 -2.91
N ILE A 46 -18.07 -6.71 -1.67
CA ILE A 46 -17.93 -7.98 -0.93
C ILE A 46 -19.29 -8.64 -0.68
N CYS A 47 -20.31 -7.85 -0.34
CA CYS A 47 -21.66 -8.36 -0.14
C CYS A 47 -22.33 -8.86 -1.42
N GLY A 48 -21.88 -8.36 -2.57
CA GLY A 48 -22.47 -8.67 -3.87
C GLY A 48 -23.81 -7.98 -4.08
N VAL A 49 -24.49 -8.35 -5.16
CA VAL A 49 -25.78 -7.79 -5.57
C VAL A 49 -26.81 -8.91 -5.74
N GLU A 50 -28.07 -8.60 -5.47
CA GLU A 50 -29.21 -9.47 -5.73
C GLU A 50 -29.55 -9.51 -7.23
N GLU A 51 -30.53 -10.33 -7.63
CA GLU A 51 -30.95 -10.49 -9.03
C GLU A 51 -31.46 -9.17 -9.68
N ASN A 52 -31.94 -8.23 -8.86
CA ASN A 52 -32.37 -6.90 -9.29
C ASN A 52 -31.21 -5.90 -9.45
N GLY A 53 -29.98 -6.30 -9.12
CA GLY A 53 -28.78 -5.46 -9.16
C GLY A 53 -28.55 -4.59 -7.92
N GLU A 54 -29.37 -4.71 -6.87
CA GLU A 54 -29.24 -3.96 -5.62
C GLU A 54 -28.41 -4.72 -4.58
N VAL A 55 -27.77 -4.01 -3.66
CA VAL A 55 -27.06 -4.63 -2.52
C VAL A 55 -28.10 -5.23 -1.56
N PRO A 56 -27.91 -6.46 -1.06
CA PRO A 56 -28.82 -7.09 -0.11
C PRO A 56 -29.07 -6.22 1.11
N GLN A 57 -30.34 -6.13 1.55
CA GLN A 57 -30.73 -5.31 2.72
C GLN A 57 -30.02 -5.74 4.01
N THR A 58 -29.62 -7.01 4.13
CA THR A 58 -28.82 -7.51 5.27
C THR A 58 -27.40 -6.98 5.32
N CYS A 59 -26.93 -6.35 4.23
CA CYS A 59 -25.64 -5.67 4.13
C CYS A 59 -25.75 -4.13 4.19
N HIS A 60 -26.97 -3.59 4.34
CA HIS A 60 -27.12 -2.15 4.47
C HIS A 60 -26.45 -1.63 5.76
N ILE A 61 -25.63 -0.59 5.60
CA ILE A 61 -24.94 0.09 6.70
C ILE A 61 -25.40 1.54 6.71
N ASP A 62 -25.56 2.09 7.90
CA ASP A 62 -25.75 3.52 8.08
C ASP A 62 -24.39 4.22 7.95
N GLU A 63 -24.17 4.88 6.81
CA GLU A 63 -22.93 5.61 6.49
C GLU A 63 -22.87 7.00 7.16
N GLU A 64 -23.99 7.47 7.73
CA GLU A 64 -24.11 8.81 8.31
C GLU A 64 -23.77 8.87 9.81
N ASP A 65 -23.62 7.71 10.48
CA ASP A 65 -23.25 7.61 11.89
C ASP A 65 -21.81 7.07 12.06
N PRO A 66 -20.78 7.96 12.10
CA PRO A 66 -19.39 7.53 12.22
C PRO A 66 -19.10 6.87 13.57
N ALA A 67 -18.27 5.84 13.54
CA ALA A 67 -17.84 5.12 14.73
C ALA A 67 -16.77 5.91 15.50
N GLY A 68 -17.18 6.55 16.60
CA GLY A 68 -16.25 7.09 17.59
C GLY A 68 -15.56 8.40 17.19
N PRO A 69 -14.51 8.80 17.93
CA PRO A 69 -13.80 10.07 17.71
C PRO A 69 -12.85 9.99 16.51
N SER A 70 -12.55 11.15 15.91
CA SER A 70 -11.47 11.28 14.92
C SER A 70 -10.10 10.91 15.51
N THR A 71 -9.26 10.35 14.64
CA THR A 71 -7.92 9.82 14.88
C THR A 71 -6.88 10.55 14.03
N SER A 72 -5.59 10.39 14.37
CA SER A 72 -4.48 10.91 13.56
C SER A 72 -4.14 9.98 12.40
N ALA A 73 -3.42 10.49 11.39
CA ALA A 73 -2.94 9.69 10.27
C ALA A 73 -2.13 8.45 10.72
N GLN A 74 -1.25 8.59 11.72
CA GLN A 74 -0.48 7.47 12.25
C GLN A 74 -1.37 6.40 12.90
N ALA A 75 -2.42 6.81 13.61
CA ALA A 75 -3.37 5.88 14.20
C ALA A 75 -4.21 5.17 13.11
N ALA A 76 -4.60 5.88 12.06
CA ALA A 76 -5.31 5.32 10.92
C ALA A 76 -4.47 4.29 10.15
N VAL A 77 -3.17 4.54 9.94
CA VAL A 77 -2.24 3.55 9.35
C VAL A 77 -2.16 2.29 10.22
N ALA A 78 -1.98 2.46 11.53
CA ALA A 78 -1.91 1.32 12.45
C ALA A 78 -3.19 0.48 12.43
N GLN A 79 -4.36 1.13 12.38
CA GLN A 79 -5.66 0.46 12.27
C GLN A 79 -5.81 -0.30 10.94
N LEU A 80 -5.40 0.31 9.82
CA LEU A 80 -5.40 -0.36 8.51
C LEU A 80 -4.52 -1.61 8.50
N VAL A 81 -3.31 -1.53 9.07
CA VAL A 81 -2.40 -2.68 9.19
C VAL A 81 -3.01 -3.80 10.05
N GLU A 82 -3.59 -3.45 11.21
CA GLU A 82 -4.20 -4.42 12.12
C GLU A 82 -5.42 -5.11 11.51
N LEU A 83 -6.30 -4.34 10.88
CA LEU A 83 -7.56 -4.85 10.33
C LEU A 83 -7.39 -5.53 8.98
N MET A 84 -6.28 -5.34 8.28
CA MET A 84 -6.01 -6.02 7.00
C MET A 84 -6.08 -7.55 7.17
N ASP A 85 -5.52 -8.13 8.23
CA ASP A 85 -5.59 -9.58 8.46
C ASP A 85 -6.99 -10.11 8.77
N LYS A 86 -7.90 -9.23 9.18
CA LYS A 86 -9.30 -9.57 9.49
C LYS A 86 -10.22 -9.33 8.29
N ALA A 87 -9.81 -8.48 7.36
CA ALA A 87 -10.57 -8.16 6.15
C ALA A 87 -10.44 -9.27 5.09
N PRO A 88 -11.38 -9.35 4.13
CA PRO A 88 -11.28 -10.26 3.00
C PRO A 88 -10.00 -10.00 2.19
N GLN A 89 -9.33 -11.07 1.78
CA GLN A 89 -8.04 -10.99 1.07
C GLN A 89 -8.14 -10.14 -0.22
N GLU A 90 -9.28 -10.21 -0.90
CA GLU A 90 -9.56 -9.42 -2.11
C GLU A 90 -9.61 -7.90 -1.86
N SER A 91 -9.79 -7.47 -0.60
CA SER A 91 -9.77 -6.06 -0.19
C SER A 91 -8.38 -5.57 0.23
N HIS A 92 -7.40 -6.45 0.43
CA HIS A 92 -6.05 -6.08 0.87
C HIS A 92 -5.37 -5.02 -0.02
N PRO A 93 -5.49 -5.05 -1.36
CA PRO A 93 -4.92 -4.01 -2.21
C PRO A 93 -5.48 -2.61 -1.92
N LEU A 94 -6.80 -2.50 -1.66
CA LEU A 94 -7.41 -1.23 -1.28
C LEU A 94 -6.84 -0.74 0.06
N LEU A 95 -6.76 -1.63 1.05
CA LEU A 95 -6.28 -1.27 2.39
C LEU A 95 -4.81 -0.87 2.38
N ALA A 96 -3.96 -1.59 1.65
CA ALA A 96 -2.54 -1.27 1.48
C ALA A 96 -2.38 0.11 0.84
N ARG A 97 -3.08 0.38 -0.28
CA ARG A 97 -3.07 1.69 -0.94
C ARG A 97 -3.45 2.82 0.00
N GLN A 98 -4.53 2.66 0.76
CA GLN A 98 -4.99 3.69 1.70
C GLN A 98 -3.98 3.92 2.82
N ALA A 99 -3.32 2.87 3.30
CA ALA A 99 -2.28 2.99 4.31
C ALA A 99 -1.05 3.73 3.77
N VAL A 100 -0.60 3.42 2.55
CA VAL A 100 0.52 4.12 1.91
C VAL A 100 0.22 5.61 1.71
N GLN A 101 -1.02 5.98 1.37
CA GLN A 101 -1.42 7.39 1.24
C GLN A 101 -1.37 8.19 2.55
N LEU A 102 -1.42 7.49 3.70
CA LEU A 102 -1.42 8.11 5.04
C LEU A 102 -0.07 8.01 5.75
N ALA A 103 0.74 7.02 5.37
CA ALA A 103 2.01 6.74 6.03
C ALA A 103 3.01 7.88 5.85
N SER A 104 3.80 8.11 6.89
CA SER A 104 4.91 9.06 6.88
C SER A 104 5.95 8.64 7.90
N GLY A 105 7.21 9.01 7.66
CA GLY A 105 8.34 8.58 8.48
C GLY A 105 8.64 7.08 8.35
N ASP A 106 9.39 6.56 9.32
CA ASP A 106 9.92 5.19 9.27
C ASP A 106 9.09 4.21 10.11
N ALA A 107 9.07 2.96 9.66
CA ALA A 107 8.61 1.82 10.44
C ALA A 107 9.78 0.85 10.66
N PRO A 108 9.83 0.12 11.79
CA PRO A 108 10.89 -0.85 12.02
C PRO A 108 10.71 -2.08 11.15
N LEU A 109 11.82 -2.59 10.60
CA LEU A 109 11.89 -3.94 10.03
C LEU A 109 11.58 -5.01 11.09
N PRO A 110 11.10 -6.21 10.71
CA PRO A 110 10.89 -7.33 11.62
C PRO A 110 12.20 -7.80 12.28
N ASP A 111 12.17 -8.05 13.58
CA ASP A 111 13.34 -8.51 14.34
C ASP A 111 13.77 -9.94 13.97
N ALA A 112 12.80 -10.78 13.56
CA ALA A 112 13.00 -12.17 13.19
C ALA A 112 12.15 -12.50 11.94
N PRO A 113 12.58 -12.05 10.75
CA PRO A 113 11.83 -12.29 9.51
C PRO A 113 11.71 -13.79 9.22
N GLY A 114 10.49 -14.21 8.85
CA GLY A 114 10.25 -15.56 8.35
C GLY A 114 10.72 -15.74 6.90
N GLU A 115 10.69 -16.98 6.41
CA GLU A 115 11.12 -17.34 5.06
C GLU A 115 10.35 -16.57 3.96
N ASP A 116 9.02 -16.44 4.10
CA ASP A 116 8.19 -15.66 3.17
C ASP A 116 8.61 -14.18 3.10
N THR A 117 8.98 -13.58 4.25
CA THR A 117 9.46 -12.20 4.33
C THR A 117 10.82 -12.04 3.65
N LEU A 118 11.74 -12.97 3.91
CA LEU A 118 13.08 -12.94 3.29
C LEU A 118 13.01 -13.14 1.77
N ALA A 119 12.13 -14.02 1.29
CA ALA A 119 11.89 -14.21 -0.13
C ALA A 119 11.38 -12.91 -0.79
N GLN A 120 10.36 -12.28 -0.20
CA GLN A 120 9.82 -11.02 -0.72
C GLN A 120 10.85 -9.87 -0.63
N ALA A 121 11.65 -9.81 0.43
CA ALA A 121 12.73 -8.82 0.56
C ALA A 121 13.82 -9.00 -0.51
N THR A 122 14.12 -10.24 -0.90
CA THR A 122 15.05 -10.55 -1.99
C THR A 122 14.51 -10.02 -3.33
N GLU A 123 13.24 -10.29 -3.63
CA GLU A 123 12.58 -9.82 -4.85
C GLU A 123 12.54 -8.28 -4.92
N LEU A 124 12.20 -7.61 -3.81
CA LEU A 124 12.20 -6.16 -3.71
C LEU A 124 13.60 -5.57 -3.90
N LEU A 125 14.63 -6.20 -3.33
CA LEU A 125 16.01 -5.72 -3.47
C LEU A 125 16.50 -5.80 -4.93
N GLU A 126 16.23 -6.92 -5.60
CA GLU A 126 16.56 -7.07 -7.03
C GLU A 126 15.80 -6.06 -7.90
N PHE A 127 14.52 -5.83 -7.59
CA PHE A 127 13.71 -4.81 -8.26
C PHE A 127 14.30 -3.41 -8.06
N GLU A 128 14.66 -3.03 -6.84
CA GLU A 128 15.24 -1.72 -6.55
C GLU A 128 16.60 -1.50 -7.21
N TYR A 129 17.42 -2.53 -7.34
CA TYR A 129 18.64 -2.42 -8.14
C TYR A 129 18.37 -2.11 -9.61
N ALA A 130 17.34 -2.74 -10.20
CA ALA A 130 16.93 -2.44 -11.57
C ALA A 130 16.35 -1.02 -11.69
N THR A 131 15.56 -0.59 -10.71
CA THR A 131 15.00 0.76 -10.63
C THR A 131 16.10 1.81 -10.60
N VAL A 132 17.06 1.72 -9.67
CA VAL A 132 18.17 2.69 -9.57
C VAL A 132 19.01 2.70 -10.85
N TYR A 133 19.30 1.53 -11.43
CA TYR A 133 20.00 1.47 -12.71
C TYR A 133 19.24 2.22 -13.82
N GLY A 134 17.92 2.03 -13.90
CA GLY A 134 17.09 2.73 -14.87
C GLY A 134 17.04 4.25 -14.63
N LEU A 135 16.98 4.68 -13.36
CA LEU A 135 17.04 6.09 -12.99
C LEU A 135 18.39 6.72 -13.37
N ASP A 136 19.51 6.01 -13.18
CA ASP A 136 20.84 6.47 -13.60
C ASP A 136 20.91 6.64 -15.13
N VAL A 137 20.27 5.74 -15.90
CA VAL A 137 20.16 5.87 -17.37
C VAL A 137 19.31 7.09 -17.74
N ALA A 138 18.19 7.32 -17.06
CA ALA A 138 17.34 8.48 -17.30
C ALA A 138 18.08 9.80 -16.99
N GLU A 139 18.84 9.85 -15.89
CA GLU A 139 19.67 11.00 -15.52
C GLU A 139 20.72 11.31 -16.60
N ALA A 140 21.36 10.26 -17.15
CA ALA A 140 22.33 10.41 -18.24
C ALA A 140 21.71 11.02 -19.52
N HIS A 141 20.40 10.83 -19.70
CA HIS A 141 19.59 11.44 -20.78
C HIS A 141 18.91 12.76 -20.37
N GLY A 142 19.23 13.31 -19.20
CA GLY A 142 18.82 14.64 -18.77
C GLY A 142 17.59 14.71 -17.88
N ALA A 143 17.08 13.57 -17.39
CA ALA A 143 15.98 13.56 -16.41
C ALA A 143 16.43 14.09 -15.04
N GLY A 144 15.51 14.72 -14.31
CA GLY A 144 15.74 15.11 -12.91
C GLY A 144 15.42 13.97 -11.95
N VAL A 145 16.42 13.18 -11.54
CA VAL A 145 16.20 12.03 -10.66
C VAL A 145 16.62 12.32 -9.21
N ASP A 146 15.86 11.78 -8.25
CA ASP A 146 16.25 11.67 -6.84
C ASP A 146 16.25 10.20 -6.45
N THR A 147 17.43 9.64 -6.23
CA THR A 147 17.63 8.23 -5.89
C THR A 147 17.85 8.00 -4.40
N GLN A 148 17.75 9.04 -3.55
CA GLN A 148 18.06 8.92 -2.13
C GLN A 148 17.16 7.90 -1.43
N ALA A 149 15.83 8.00 -1.62
CA ALA A 149 14.88 7.08 -0.98
C ALA A 149 15.12 5.63 -1.42
N HIS A 150 15.39 5.40 -2.72
CA HIS A 150 15.73 4.09 -3.25
C HIS A 150 17.03 3.51 -2.63
N ALA A 151 18.06 4.34 -2.49
CA ALA A 151 19.32 3.93 -1.86
C ALA A 151 19.15 3.55 -0.38
N GLU A 152 18.32 4.28 0.36
CA GLU A 152 17.97 3.95 1.76
C GLU A 152 17.22 2.62 1.85
N LEU A 153 16.23 2.39 0.97
CA LEU A 153 15.50 1.12 0.92
C LEU A 153 16.41 -0.07 0.58
N ILE A 154 17.32 0.10 -0.39
CA ILE A 154 18.32 -0.92 -0.74
C ILE A 154 19.18 -1.27 0.47
N LEU A 155 19.66 -0.28 1.23
CA LEU A 155 20.47 -0.51 2.43
C LEU A 155 19.68 -1.24 3.52
N GLU A 156 18.42 -0.86 3.74
CA GLU A 156 17.55 -1.52 4.71
C GLU A 156 17.30 -3.00 4.33
N LEU A 157 17.02 -3.28 3.06
CA LEU A 157 16.83 -4.65 2.54
C LEU A 157 18.12 -5.49 2.61
N GLN A 158 19.27 -4.91 2.23
CA GLN A 158 20.57 -5.57 2.37
C GLN A 158 20.87 -5.93 3.83
N ASN A 159 20.58 -5.02 4.77
CA ASN A 159 20.79 -5.26 6.19
C ASN A 159 19.85 -6.37 6.72
N LEU A 160 18.60 -6.43 6.24
CA LEU A 160 17.65 -7.49 6.61
C LEU A 160 18.11 -8.87 6.13
N LEU A 161 18.60 -8.94 4.88
CA LEU A 161 19.02 -10.18 4.23
C LEU A 161 20.42 -10.64 4.66
N GLY A 162 21.29 -9.72 5.10
CA GLY A 162 22.63 -10.03 5.58
C GLY A 162 23.52 -10.63 4.48
N GLU A 163 24.18 -11.75 4.78
CA GLU A 163 25.08 -12.43 3.84
C GLU A 163 24.34 -13.06 2.64
N ASP A 164 23.03 -13.28 2.75
CA ASP A 164 22.20 -13.83 1.69
C ASP A 164 21.68 -12.77 0.71
N ALA A 165 21.98 -11.48 0.95
CA ALA A 165 21.57 -10.40 0.05
C ALA A 165 22.18 -10.60 -1.35
N PRO A 166 21.36 -10.66 -2.42
CA PRO A 166 21.88 -10.73 -3.79
C PRO A 166 22.71 -9.49 -4.12
N ALA A 167 23.76 -9.67 -4.91
CA ALA A 167 24.48 -8.56 -5.50
C ALA A 167 23.71 -8.03 -6.71
N SER A 168 23.79 -6.71 -6.95
CA SER A 168 23.21 -6.13 -8.16
C SER A 168 23.83 -6.71 -9.44
N SER A 169 23.00 -6.85 -10.47
CA SER A 169 23.49 -7.27 -11.79
C SER A 169 24.32 -6.15 -12.44
N PRO A 170 25.36 -6.49 -13.23
CA PRO A 170 26.18 -5.49 -13.89
C PRO A 170 25.45 -4.72 -15.01
N ALA A 171 24.31 -5.25 -15.49
CA ALA A 171 23.47 -4.63 -16.49
C ALA A 171 22.04 -5.18 -16.41
N TYR A 172 21.08 -4.37 -16.84
CA TYR A 172 19.66 -4.72 -16.96
C TYR A 172 19.21 -4.60 -18.42
N SER A 173 18.00 -5.04 -18.73
CA SER A 173 17.40 -4.94 -20.08
C SER A 173 16.05 -4.26 -20.00
N ALA A 174 15.87 -3.20 -20.78
CA ALA A 174 14.63 -2.44 -20.91
C ALA A 174 14.60 -1.73 -22.28
N ASP A 175 13.45 -1.18 -22.65
CA ASP A 175 13.38 -0.15 -23.69
C ASP A 175 13.89 1.16 -23.10
N TRP A 176 15.17 1.44 -23.30
CA TRP A 176 15.84 2.60 -22.69
C TRP A 176 15.33 3.94 -23.25
N PRO A 177 15.23 4.97 -22.41
CA PRO A 177 14.80 6.29 -22.87
C PRO A 177 15.85 6.93 -23.78
N ASP A 178 15.40 7.89 -24.59
CA ASP A 178 16.26 8.92 -25.16
C ASP A 178 16.04 10.25 -24.43
N ASP A 179 16.74 11.30 -24.86
CA ASP A 179 16.66 12.65 -24.26
C ASP A 179 15.22 13.21 -24.21
N SER A 180 14.32 12.75 -25.10
CA SER A 180 12.94 13.22 -25.16
C SER A 180 11.97 12.44 -24.27
N SER A 181 12.33 11.21 -23.87
CA SER A 181 11.49 10.34 -23.04
C SER A 181 12.05 10.09 -21.63
N ALA A 182 13.23 10.62 -21.32
CA ALA A 182 13.94 10.36 -20.06
C ALA A 182 13.12 10.72 -18.81
N GLU A 183 12.48 11.89 -18.80
CA GLU A 183 11.69 12.34 -17.64
C GLU A 183 10.50 11.41 -17.38
N GLN A 184 9.72 11.10 -18.43
CA GLN A 184 8.58 10.19 -18.32
C GLN A 184 9.03 8.80 -17.86
N PHE A 185 10.14 8.30 -18.39
CA PHE A 185 10.69 7.00 -18.00
C PHE A 185 11.09 6.98 -16.51
N ALA A 186 11.70 8.05 -16.00
CA ALA A 186 12.03 8.18 -14.58
C ALA A 186 10.77 8.21 -13.69
N GLU A 187 9.76 9.01 -14.05
CA GLU A 187 8.49 9.09 -13.34
C GLU A 187 7.78 7.72 -13.30
N GLU A 188 7.77 7.01 -14.43
CA GLU A 188 7.17 5.66 -14.53
C GLU A 188 7.93 4.64 -13.68
N LEU A 189 9.27 4.72 -13.60
CA LEU A 189 10.07 3.85 -12.74
C LEU A 189 9.81 4.08 -11.25
N VAL A 190 9.79 5.34 -10.80
CA VAL A 190 9.47 5.67 -9.40
C VAL A 190 8.07 5.18 -9.05
N GLN A 191 7.09 5.46 -9.92
CA GLN A 191 5.72 5.00 -9.71
C GLN A 191 5.62 3.46 -9.72
N SER A 192 6.38 2.79 -10.59
CA SER A 192 6.43 1.32 -10.64
C SER A 192 7.02 0.74 -9.35
N SER A 193 8.07 1.34 -8.81
CA SER A 193 8.66 0.94 -7.53
C SER A 193 7.66 1.11 -6.38
N ARG A 194 7.05 2.30 -6.25
CA ARG A 194 5.98 2.54 -5.27
C ARG A 194 4.87 1.49 -5.36
N ASN A 195 4.39 1.18 -6.56
CA ASN A 195 3.35 0.18 -6.78
C ASN A 195 3.81 -1.24 -6.41
N HIS A 196 5.09 -1.56 -6.61
CA HIS A 196 5.64 -2.86 -6.28
C HIS A 196 5.68 -3.08 -4.76
N PHE A 197 6.11 -2.08 -3.99
CA PHE A 197 6.05 -2.12 -2.52
C PHE A 197 4.60 -2.12 -1.99
N GLU A 198 3.70 -1.34 -2.59
CA GLU A 198 2.27 -1.35 -2.24
C GLU A 198 1.62 -2.73 -2.46
N ALA A 199 1.93 -3.39 -3.58
CA ALA A 199 1.46 -4.75 -3.87
C ALA A 199 2.09 -5.80 -2.93
N ALA A 200 3.36 -5.64 -2.58
CA ALA A 200 4.01 -6.48 -1.58
C ALA A 200 3.30 -6.35 -0.21
N ALA A 201 2.96 -5.12 0.22
CA ALA A 201 2.24 -4.89 1.47
C ALA A 201 0.87 -5.58 1.50
N ALA A 202 0.13 -5.55 0.38
CA ALA A 202 -1.16 -6.20 0.25
C ALA A 202 -1.12 -7.74 0.37
N THR A 203 0.05 -8.35 0.23
CA THR A 203 0.22 -9.82 0.26
C THR A 203 1.08 -10.32 1.42
N ALA A 204 1.76 -9.41 2.12
CA ALA A 204 2.61 -9.71 3.26
C ALA A 204 1.79 -10.37 4.38
N LYS A 205 2.29 -11.49 4.91
CA LYS A 205 1.66 -12.23 6.02
C LYS A 205 2.13 -11.76 7.40
N ASP A 206 3.34 -11.20 7.47
CA ASP A 206 3.88 -10.62 8.69
C ASP A 206 3.46 -9.16 8.80
N SER A 207 2.83 -8.77 9.91
CA SER A 207 2.26 -7.44 10.07
C SER A 207 3.32 -6.35 10.29
N GLN A 208 4.48 -6.68 10.88
CA GLN A 208 5.59 -5.74 11.04
C GLN A 208 6.25 -5.47 9.70
N TRP A 209 6.47 -6.51 8.90
CA TRP A 209 6.92 -6.42 7.52
C TRP A 209 5.95 -5.64 6.64
N ARG A 210 4.65 -5.93 6.73
CA ARG A 210 3.60 -5.15 6.03
C ARG A 210 3.67 -3.67 6.38
N ASN A 211 3.81 -3.34 7.66
CA ASN A 211 3.92 -1.95 8.11
C ASN A 211 5.19 -1.29 7.55
N TRP A 212 6.32 -1.99 7.54
CA TRP A 212 7.54 -1.50 6.89
C TRP A 212 7.33 -1.24 5.39
N LEU A 213 6.73 -2.16 4.65
CA LEU A 213 6.43 -2.01 3.22
C LEU A 213 5.54 -0.81 2.92
N ILE A 214 4.53 -0.56 3.76
CA ILE A 214 3.64 0.60 3.64
C ILE A 214 4.42 1.90 3.78
N HIS A 215 5.31 1.99 4.77
CA HIS A 215 6.15 3.17 4.98
C HIS A 215 7.22 3.31 3.90
N ALA A 216 7.80 2.21 3.42
CA ALA A 216 8.75 2.20 2.31
C ALA A 216 8.12 2.75 1.03
N ALA A 217 6.92 2.27 0.67
CA ALA A 217 6.18 2.78 -0.49
C ALA A 217 5.82 4.27 -0.36
N ALA A 218 5.57 4.77 0.85
CA ALA A 218 5.19 6.17 1.07
C ALA A 218 6.37 7.16 0.95
N LYS A 219 7.62 6.67 1.00
CA LYS A 219 8.83 7.48 0.81
C LYS A 219 9.16 7.71 -0.68
N LEU A 220 8.59 6.89 -1.57
CA LEU A 220 8.77 6.92 -3.02
C LEU A 220 7.69 7.79 -3.68
#